data_AF-A0A497D0F1-F1
#
_entry.id   AF-A0A497D0F1-F1
#
_cell.length_a   1.000
_cell.length_b   1.000
_cell.length_c   1.000
_cell.angle_alpha   90.00
_cell.angle_beta   90.00
_cell.angle_gamma   90.00
#
_symmetry.space_group_name_H-M   'P 1'
#
loop_
_entity.id
_entity.type
_entity.pdbx_description
1 polymer ?
#
loop_
_entity_poly.entity_id
_entity_poly.type
_entity_poly.pdbx_seq_one_letter_code
_entity_poly.pdbx_strand_id
1 'polypeptide(L)'
;TMQGKRLFGVPVYSMKKGFEKVIPGNDVKELIIAISQASLRKTNKRKIVDLCIKNRLKIKEITKVGKWINNELNVNHFKRIRIEDLLGRDTIHLDYNKVKENLSDATVLVTGAAGSIGSEIVRQLIAFKTKKVLLLDIAESPLYDLQNELLAANHDPVFEVLIADVANKKSLRKIFEKYAPTIVFNAAAYKHVPLMEEHPVCAVRVNIGGTKNLADLSVEFGVKKFVFVSTDKAVNPTNVMGTSKRISEIYIQSLAQNKGITTQFITTRFGNVLGSNGSVVPLFEKQIEAGGPVTVTHKEITRYFMTIPEACQLVLEAGFMGKGGEIYVFDMGEPIKIYSLAEKMISLSGYIPHKDVKIRITGLRPGEKLYEELLNNKEHVLPTYNEKILIAKNQKHDYDIINKAISNMIDLVDDVSEQYLVSSMKALVPEFISNNSVHSKLDKEVRLPLVAQTSVA
;
A
#
# COMPACT_ATOMS: atom_id res chain seq x y z
N THR A 1 33.52 -23.04 -9.61
CA THR A 1 33.26 -21.72 -10.27
C THR A 1 33.96 -21.70 -11.62
N MET A 2 33.33 -21.12 -12.67
CA MET A 2 33.91 -21.03 -14.03
C MET A 2 34.81 -19.80 -14.24
N GLN A 3 35.03 -18.99 -13.19
CA GLN A 3 35.82 -17.75 -13.27
C GLN A 3 37.25 -18.02 -13.74
N GLY A 4 37.73 -17.24 -14.72
CA GLY A 4 39.07 -17.41 -15.30
C GLY A 4 39.18 -18.52 -16.35
N LYS A 5 38.11 -19.31 -16.57
CA LYS A 5 38.03 -20.30 -17.65
C LYS A 5 37.41 -19.70 -18.91
N ARG A 6 37.27 -20.51 -19.96
CA ARG A 6 36.55 -20.17 -21.21
C ARG A 6 35.30 -21.03 -21.32
N LEU A 7 34.22 -20.47 -21.85
CA LEU A 7 32.97 -21.16 -22.19
C LEU A 7 32.68 -20.90 -23.67
N PHE A 8 32.58 -21.96 -24.48
CA PHE A 8 32.48 -21.85 -25.96
C PHE A 8 33.54 -20.92 -26.57
N GLY A 9 34.77 -20.98 -26.07
CA GLY A 9 35.85 -20.11 -26.52
C GLY A 9 35.81 -18.67 -25.98
N VAL A 10 34.77 -18.26 -25.25
CA VAL A 10 34.63 -16.92 -24.66
C VAL A 10 35.16 -16.89 -23.22
N PRO A 11 36.02 -15.93 -22.84
CA PRO A 11 36.55 -15.83 -21.47
C PRO A 11 35.45 -15.49 -20.44
N VAL A 12 35.48 -16.17 -19.30
CA VAL A 12 34.55 -15.97 -18.18
C VAL A 12 35.21 -15.09 -17.13
N TYR A 13 34.71 -13.86 -17.00
CA TYR A 13 35.21 -12.87 -16.03
C TYR A 13 34.42 -12.89 -14.72
N SER A 14 35.07 -12.52 -13.62
CA SER A 14 34.36 -12.15 -12.39
C SER A 14 33.61 -10.83 -12.60
N MET A 15 32.53 -10.61 -11.82
CA MET A 15 31.73 -9.37 -11.89
C MET A 15 32.62 -8.12 -11.78
N LYS A 16 33.54 -8.10 -10.79
CA LYS A 16 34.48 -6.99 -10.58
C LYS A 16 35.32 -6.72 -11.83
N LYS A 17 35.98 -7.74 -12.38
CA LYS A 17 36.81 -7.59 -13.59
C LYS A 17 35.99 -7.20 -14.82
N GLY A 18 34.74 -7.69 -14.91
CA GLY A 18 33.80 -7.32 -15.96
C GLY A 18 33.52 -5.81 -15.99
N PHE A 19 33.09 -5.25 -14.86
CA PHE A 19 32.77 -3.82 -14.75
C PHE A 19 34.00 -2.89 -14.76
N GLU A 20 35.14 -3.32 -14.20
CA GLU A 20 36.33 -2.46 -14.11
C GLU A 20 37.19 -2.47 -15.38
N LYS A 21 37.21 -3.57 -16.16
CA LYS A 21 38.12 -3.72 -17.31
C LYS A 21 37.41 -4.05 -18.61
N VAL A 22 36.49 -5.01 -18.60
CA VAL A 22 35.90 -5.54 -19.84
C VAL A 22 34.92 -4.53 -20.45
N ILE A 23 33.98 -4.02 -19.65
CA ILE A 23 32.97 -3.06 -20.11
C ILE A 23 33.62 -1.77 -20.66
N PRO A 24 34.53 -1.10 -19.92
CA PRO A 24 35.18 0.11 -20.44
C PRO A 24 36.02 -0.11 -21.70
N GLY A 25 36.63 -1.29 -21.86
CA GLY A 25 37.53 -1.60 -22.97
C GLY A 25 36.88 -2.13 -24.25
N ASN A 26 35.57 -2.40 -24.26
CA ASN A 26 34.92 -3.13 -25.37
C ASN A 26 33.59 -2.51 -25.86
N ASP A 27 33.35 -1.22 -25.60
CA ASP A 27 32.13 -0.48 -25.97
C ASP A 27 30.81 -1.24 -25.74
N VAL A 28 30.72 -1.92 -24.59
CA VAL A 28 29.56 -2.74 -24.25
C VAL A 28 28.33 -1.84 -24.10
N LYS A 29 27.24 -2.17 -24.80
CA LYS A 29 25.97 -1.40 -24.76
C LYS A 29 24.88 -2.05 -23.92
N GLU A 30 24.90 -3.38 -23.82
CA GLU A 30 23.87 -4.15 -23.14
C GLU A 30 24.47 -5.18 -22.19
N LEU A 31 23.80 -5.39 -21.05
CA LEU A 31 24.09 -6.46 -20.10
C LEU A 31 22.85 -7.33 -19.92
N ILE A 32 23.05 -8.65 -20.07
CA ILE A 32 21.99 -9.65 -19.88
C ILE A 32 22.22 -10.37 -18.56
N ILE A 33 21.25 -10.31 -17.66
CA ILE A 33 21.22 -11.07 -16.41
C ILE A 33 20.57 -12.44 -16.69
N ALA A 34 21.38 -13.49 -16.65
CA ALA A 34 20.97 -14.88 -16.85
C ALA A 34 21.29 -15.71 -15.60
N ILE A 35 20.67 -15.38 -14.47
CA ILE A 35 20.91 -16.02 -13.17
C ILE A 35 19.58 -16.59 -12.68
N SER A 36 19.56 -17.84 -12.20
CA SER A 36 18.38 -18.43 -11.57
C SER A 36 17.94 -17.58 -10.38
N GLN A 37 16.64 -17.28 -10.27
CA GLN A 37 16.09 -16.45 -9.19
C GLN A 37 16.49 -16.95 -7.80
N ALA A 38 16.63 -18.27 -7.61
CA ALA A 38 17.09 -18.89 -6.37
C ALA A 38 18.55 -18.56 -5.96
N SER A 39 19.39 -18.12 -6.91
CA SER A 39 20.83 -17.90 -6.69
C SER A 39 21.20 -16.42 -6.55
N LEU A 40 20.29 -15.50 -6.86
CA LEU A 40 20.52 -14.06 -6.76
C LEU A 40 19.68 -13.47 -5.63
N ARG A 41 20.30 -13.20 -4.47
CA ARG A 41 19.65 -12.33 -3.47
C ARG A 41 19.35 -10.97 -4.11
N LYS A 42 18.14 -10.42 -3.89
CA LYS A 42 17.70 -9.15 -4.50
C LYS A 42 18.66 -7.98 -4.22
N THR A 43 19.37 -7.99 -3.09
CA THR A 43 20.42 -7.01 -2.75
C THR A 43 21.58 -7.01 -3.76
N ASN A 44 21.95 -8.18 -4.30
CA ASN A 44 22.96 -8.29 -5.35
C ASN A 44 22.42 -7.84 -6.71
N LYS A 45 21.13 -8.07 -6.99
CA LYS A 45 20.46 -7.56 -8.21
C LYS A 45 20.52 -6.03 -8.26
N ARG A 46 20.14 -5.36 -7.16
CA ARG A 46 20.19 -3.90 -7.04
C ARG A 46 21.61 -3.36 -7.31
N LYS A 47 22.65 -3.97 -6.70
CA LYS A 47 24.05 -3.59 -6.94
C LYS A 47 24.47 -3.73 -8.41
N ILE A 48 24.08 -4.82 -9.07
CA ILE A 48 24.36 -5.04 -10.50
C ILE A 48 23.67 -3.96 -11.33
N VAL A 49 22.41 -3.65 -11.04
CA VAL A 49 21.67 -2.61 -11.76
C VAL A 49 22.29 -1.23 -11.55
N ASP A 50 22.64 -0.87 -10.32
CA ASP A 50 23.30 0.41 -10.02
C ASP A 50 24.64 0.54 -10.78
N LEU A 51 25.41 -0.55 -10.89
CA LEU A 51 26.63 -0.60 -11.71
C LEU A 51 26.34 -0.45 -13.21
N CYS A 52 25.29 -1.10 -13.72
CA CYS A 52 24.89 -0.97 -15.12
C CYS A 52 24.45 0.45 -15.46
N ILE A 53 23.64 1.07 -14.60
CA ILE A 53 23.20 2.47 -14.74
C ILE A 53 24.43 3.39 -14.77
N LYS A 54 25.38 3.21 -13.83
CA LYS A 54 26.63 3.98 -13.78
C LYS A 54 27.44 3.87 -15.08
N ASN A 55 27.44 2.70 -15.71
CA ASN A 55 28.16 2.42 -16.96
C ASN A 55 27.31 2.62 -18.22
N ARG A 56 26.09 3.18 -18.10
CA ARG A 56 25.17 3.44 -19.23
C ARG A 56 24.81 2.18 -20.04
N LEU A 57 24.71 1.04 -19.37
CA LEU A 57 24.35 -0.22 -20.00
C LEU A 57 22.82 -0.40 -19.99
N LYS A 58 22.26 -0.81 -21.13
CA LYS A 58 20.88 -1.33 -21.17
C LYS A 58 20.86 -2.70 -20.49
N ILE A 59 19.85 -2.95 -19.66
CA ILE A 59 19.78 -4.17 -18.86
C ILE A 59 18.58 -5.01 -19.30
N LYS A 60 18.84 -6.29 -19.58
CA LYS A 60 17.82 -7.29 -19.90
C LYS A 60 17.96 -8.48 -18.95
N GLU A 61 16.86 -9.14 -18.64
CA GLU A 61 16.83 -10.33 -17.79
C GLU A 61 16.18 -11.50 -18.52
N ILE A 62 16.77 -12.69 -18.38
CA ILE A 62 16.21 -13.93 -18.94
C ILE A 62 15.46 -14.68 -17.83
N THR A 63 14.20 -15.01 -18.08
CA THR A 63 13.30 -15.55 -17.04
C THR A 63 13.34 -17.08 -16.86
N LYS A 64 13.74 -17.86 -17.88
CA LYS A 64 13.90 -19.33 -17.76
C LYS A 64 14.99 -19.85 -18.70
N VAL A 65 16.01 -20.50 -18.13
CA VAL A 65 17.05 -21.22 -18.90
C VAL A 65 16.59 -22.65 -19.25
N GLY A 66 15.59 -23.20 -18.54
CA GLY A 66 15.19 -24.62 -18.59
C GLY A 66 14.23 -25.07 -19.69
N LYS A 67 13.87 -24.23 -20.68
CA LYS A 67 13.02 -24.63 -21.83
C LYS A 67 13.73 -24.39 -23.16
N TRP A 68 14.97 -24.86 -23.28
CA TRP A 68 15.75 -24.80 -24.53
C TRP A 68 15.66 -26.15 -25.26
N ILE A 69 14.44 -26.63 -25.48
CA ILE A 69 14.21 -27.79 -26.34
C ILE A 69 14.00 -27.21 -27.74
N ASN A 70 14.94 -27.51 -28.65
CA ASN A 70 14.95 -27.18 -30.09
C ASN A 70 15.57 -25.84 -30.55
N ASN A 71 16.67 -25.36 -29.95
CA ASN A 71 17.54 -24.31 -30.53
C ASN A 71 16.91 -22.95 -30.94
N GLU A 72 15.63 -22.70 -30.67
CA GLU A 72 14.98 -21.42 -30.99
C GLU A 72 14.97 -20.47 -29.78
N LEU A 73 15.87 -19.49 -29.81
CA LEU A 73 15.85 -18.35 -28.89
C LEU A 73 14.65 -17.46 -29.23
N ASN A 74 13.53 -17.67 -28.56
CA ASN A 74 12.37 -16.79 -28.70
C ASN A 74 12.69 -15.43 -28.04
N VAL A 75 12.70 -14.35 -28.82
CA VAL A 75 13.05 -12.99 -28.38
C VAL A 75 12.18 -12.51 -27.21
N ASN A 76 10.97 -13.07 -27.07
CA ASN A 76 10.04 -12.83 -25.98
C ASN A 76 10.54 -13.28 -24.58
N HIS A 77 11.69 -13.95 -24.48
CA HIS A 77 12.27 -14.36 -23.18
C HIS A 77 13.10 -13.26 -22.49
N PHE A 78 13.45 -12.19 -23.20
CA PHE A 78 14.15 -11.03 -22.63
C PHE A 78 13.15 -10.06 -22.02
N LYS A 79 13.16 -9.93 -20.69
CA LYS A 79 12.38 -8.90 -19.99
C LYS A 79 13.25 -7.69 -19.67
N ARG A 80 12.67 -6.50 -19.78
CA ARG A 80 13.28 -5.28 -19.23
C ARG A 80 13.24 -5.38 -17.71
N ILE A 81 14.27 -4.86 -17.05
CA ILE A 81 14.25 -4.72 -15.60
C ILE A 81 13.18 -3.70 -15.22
N ARG A 82 12.32 -4.07 -14.29
CA ARG A 82 11.27 -3.19 -13.79
C ARG A 82 11.74 -2.49 -12.52
N ILE A 83 11.08 -1.41 -12.13
CA ILE A 83 11.47 -0.63 -10.96
C ILE A 83 11.29 -1.42 -9.65
N GLU A 84 10.33 -2.36 -9.61
CA GLU A 84 10.07 -3.24 -8.47
C GLU A 84 11.27 -4.15 -8.16
N ASP A 85 12.04 -4.53 -9.19
CA ASP A 85 13.25 -5.33 -9.03
C ASP A 85 14.36 -4.59 -8.26
N LEU A 86 14.23 -3.27 -8.09
CA LEU A 86 15.22 -2.42 -7.41
C LEU A 86 14.94 -2.20 -5.92
N LEU A 87 13.81 -2.67 -5.39
CA LEU A 87 13.48 -2.54 -3.97
C LEU A 87 14.46 -3.30 -3.06
N GLY A 88 15.21 -4.27 -3.58
CA GLY A 88 16.33 -4.91 -2.87
C GLY A 88 15.96 -5.74 -1.63
N ARG A 89 14.65 -5.99 -1.40
CA ARG A 89 14.10 -6.72 -0.24
C ARG A 89 13.60 -8.11 -0.62
N ASP A 90 13.84 -9.12 0.21
CA ASP A 90 13.43 -10.50 -0.09
C ASP A 90 11.91 -10.64 -0.29
N THR A 91 11.51 -11.58 -1.14
CA THR A 91 10.09 -11.89 -1.35
C THR A 91 9.49 -12.44 -0.07
N ILE A 92 8.29 -11.98 0.24
CA ILE A 92 7.55 -12.44 1.41
C ILE A 92 6.93 -13.79 1.07
N HIS A 93 7.06 -14.75 1.98
CA HIS A 93 6.43 -16.06 1.86
C HIS A 93 5.26 -16.11 2.84
N LEU A 94 4.05 -16.09 2.28
CA LEU A 94 2.81 -16.21 3.03
C LEU A 94 2.68 -17.63 3.60
N ASP A 95 2.28 -17.75 4.87
CA ASP A 95 1.92 -19.04 5.47
C ASP A 95 0.59 -19.54 4.88
N TYR A 96 0.70 -20.16 3.70
CA TYR A 96 -0.43 -20.53 2.85
C TYR A 96 -1.45 -21.41 3.57
N ASN A 97 -0.98 -22.29 4.47
CA ASN A 97 -1.85 -23.23 5.17
C ASN A 97 -2.78 -22.51 6.17
N LYS A 98 -2.25 -21.59 6.99
CA LYS A 98 -3.08 -20.82 7.94
C LYS A 98 -4.13 -19.98 7.24
N VAL A 99 -3.76 -19.33 6.14
CA VAL A 99 -4.69 -18.51 5.36
C VAL A 99 -5.77 -19.38 4.71
N LYS A 100 -5.37 -20.53 4.14
CA LYS A 100 -6.30 -21.49 3.51
C LYS A 100 -7.33 -22.06 4.50
N GLU A 101 -6.93 -22.42 5.71
CA GLU A 101 -7.84 -22.97 6.73
C GLU A 101 -8.96 -21.99 7.11
N ASN A 102 -8.63 -20.70 7.22
CA ASN A 102 -9.61 -19.67 7.59
C ASN A 102 -10.49 -19.20 6.42
N LEU A 103 -10.04 -19.40 5.18
CA LEU A 103 -10.75 -19.00 3.96
C LEU A 103 -11.65 -20.08 3.39
N SER A 104 -11.44 -21.34 3.78
CA SER A 104 -12.27 -22.45 3.33
C SER A 104 -13.74 -22.20 3.72
N ASP A 105 -14.63 -22.23 2.74
CA ASP A 105 -16.07 -21.95 2.86
C ASP A 105 -16.46 -20.51 3.30
N ALA A 106 -15.52 -19.57 3.35
CA ALA A 106 -15.80 -18.19 3.73
C ALA A 106 -16.47 -17.40 2.59
N THR A 107 -17.46 -16.57 2.96
CA THR A 107 -17.93 -15.45 2.11
C THR A 107 -17.11 -14.22 2.49
N VAL A 108 -16.28 -13.73 1.57
CA VAL A 108 -15.36 -12.62 1.81
C VAL A 108 -15.83 -11.37 1.08
N LEU A 109 -16.06 -10.27 1.79
CA LEU A 109 -16.33 -8.96 1.20
C LEU A 109 -15.04 -8.15 1.09
N VAL A 110 -14.70 -7.67 -0.11
CA VAL A 110 -13.60 -6.73 -0.34
C VAL A 110 -14.19 -5.41 -0.80
N THR A 111 -14.04 -4.35 0.00
CA THR A 111 -14.43 -2.99 -0.41
C THR A 111 -13.25 -2.24 -1.03
N GLY A 112 -13.52 -1.36 -1.99
CA GLY A 112 -12.46 -0.76 -2.80
C GLY A 112 -11.84 -1.81 -3.74
N ALA A 113 -12.64 -2.79 -4.17
CA ALA A 113 -12.19 -3.95 -4.93
C ALA A 113 -11.55 -3.58 -6.28
N ALA A 114 -11.91 -2.43 -6.86
CA ALA A 114 -11.31 -1.94 -8.10
C ALA A 114 -10.03 -1.11 -7.86
N GLY A 115 -9.71 -0.80 -6.60
CA GLY A 115 -8.47 -0.13 -6.23
C GLY A 115 -7.23 -1.02 -6.34
N SER A 116 -6.04 -0.43 -6.31
CA SER A 116 -4.78 -1.18 -6.46
C SER A 116 -4.56 -2.26 -5.39
N ILE A 117 -4.97 -2.00 -4.14
CA ILE A 117 -4.85 -2.97 -3.04
C ILE A 117 -6.00 -3.97 -3.06
N GLY A 118 -7.24 -3.48 -3.22
CA GLY A 118 -8.43 -4.33 -3.24
C GLY A 118 -8.41 -5.35 -4.38
N SER A 119 -8.04 -4.93 -5.60
CA SER A 119 -7.97 -5.83 -6.76
C SER A 119 -6.92 -6.93 -6.57
N GLU A 120 -5.78 -6.60 -5.97
CA GLU A 120 -4.76 -7.61 -5.68
C GLU A 120 -5.17 -8.55 -4.54
N ILE A 121 -5.85 -8.04 -3.50
CA ILE A 121 -6.46 -8.90 -2.48
C ILE A 121 -7.45 -9.88 -3.13
N VAL A 122 -8.29 -9.40 -4.05
CA VAL A 122 -9.23 -10.24 -4.80
C VAL A 122 -8.51 -11.32 -5.61
N ARG A 123 -7.48 -10.96 -6.39
CA ARG A 123 -6.67 -11.91 -7.16
C ARG A 123 -6.08 -13.00 -6.27
N GLN A 124 -5.55 -12.62 -5.11
CA GLN A 124 -4.98 -13.58 -4.17
C GLN A 124 -6.05 -14.45 -3.51
N LEU A 125 -7.20 -13.89 -3.12
CA LEU A 125 -8.31 -14.63 -2.50
C LEU A 125 -8.92 -15.67 -3.44
N ILE A 126 -9.05 -15.36 -4.73
CA ILE A 126 -9.62 -16.27 -5.75
C ILE A 126 -8.71 -17.49 -5.99
N ALA A 127 -7.42 -17.38 -5.69
CA ALA A 127 -6.51 -18.53 -5.73
C ALA A 127 -6.73 -19.52 -4.57
N PHE A 128 -7.53 -19.17 -3.55
CA PHE A 128 -7.95 -20.06 -2.48
C PHE A 128 -9.35 -20.63 -2.74
N LYS A 129 -9.66 -21.78 -2.12
CA LYS A 129 -11.02 -22.35 -2.12
C LYS A 129 -11.96 -21.58 -1.18
N THR A 130 -12.34 -20.38 -1.57
CA THR A 130 -13.35 -19.58 -0.88
C THR A 130 -14.76 -19.97 -1.35
N LYS A 131 -15.80 -19.73 -0.53
CA LYS A 131 -17.20 -19.97 -0.95
C LYS A 131 -17.64 -18.90 -1.95
N LYS A 132 -17.36 -17.64 -1.63
CA LYS A 132 -17.67 -16.49 -2.47
C LYS A 132 -16.80 -15.28 -2.11
N VAL A 133 -16.32 -14.55 -3.11
CA VAL A 133 -15.61 -13.27 -2.97
C VAL A 133 -16.48 -12.15 -3.53
N LEU A 134 -16.95 -11.23 -2.69
CA LEU A 134 -17.77 -10.09 -3.08
C LEU A 134 -16.85 -8.89 -3.36
N LEU A 135 -16.86 -8.40 -4.60
CA LEU A 135 -16.05 -7.28 -5.05
C LEU A 135 -16.91 -6.02 -5.01
N LEU A 136 -16.74 -5.18 -3.99
CA LEU A 136 -17.51 -3.96 -3.81
C LEU A 136 -16.69 -2.72 -4.16
N ASP A 137 -17.16 -1.93 -5.11
CA ASP A 137 -16.59 -0.62 -5.44
C ASP A 137 -17.65 0.33 -6.00
N ILE A 138 -17.39 1.63 -5.99
CA ILE A 138 -18.21 2.63 -6.69
C ILE A 138 -17.73 2.83 -8.14
N ALA A 139 -16.45 2.55 -8.42
CA ALA A 139 -15.84 2.73 -9.72
C ALA A 139 -16.22 1.59 -10.67
N GLU A 140 -17.34 1.79 -11.40
CA GLU A 140 -17.91 0.81 -12.32
C GLU A 140 -16.91 0.28 -13.37
N SER A 141 -16.24 1.16 -14.13
CA SER A 141 -15.40 0.69 -15.24
C SER A 141 -14.15 -0.06 -14.77
N PRO A 142 -13.38 0.40 -13.76
CA PRO A 142 -12.28 -0.38 -13.20
C PRO A 142 -12.72 -1.73 -12.59
N LEU A 143 -13.95 -1.81 -12.07
CA LEU A 143 -14.51 -3.04 -11.53
C LEU A 143 -14.90 -4.03 -12.65
N TYR A 144 -15.43 -3.51 -13.76
CA TYR A 144 -15.68 -4.28 -14.98
C TYR A 144 -14.38 -4.82 -15.59
N ASP A 145 -13.32 -4.01 -15.64
CA ASP A 145 -12.01 -4.46 -16.11
C ASP A 145 -11.46 -5.60 -15.26
N LEU A 146 -11.57 -5.49 -13.93
CA LEU A 146 -11.19 -6.56 -13.00
C LEU A 146 -12.02 -7.83 -13.20
N GLN A 147 -13.34 -7.71 -13.40
CA GLN A 147 -14.20 -8.85 -13.68
C GLN A 147 -13.75 -9.60 -14.94
N ASN A 148 -13.51 -8.89 -16.04
CA ASN A 148 -13.06 -9.50 -17.29
C ASN A 148 -11.69 -10.16 -17.15
N GLU A 149 -10.77 -9.53 -16.42
CA GLU A 149 -9.46 -10.10 -16.10
C GLU A 149 -9.60 -11.46 -15.40
N LEU A 150 -10.45 -11.54 -14.38
CA LEU A 150 -10.67 -12.75 -13.59
C LEU A 150 -11.36 -13.86 -14.40
N LEU A 151 -12.35 -13.52 -15.22
CA LEU A 151 -13.02 -14.47 -16.10
C LEU A 151 -12.06 -15.03 -17.16
N ALA A 152 -11.22 -14.19 -17.75
CA ALA A 152 -10.21 -14.61 -18.74
C ALA A 152 -9.16 -15.58 -18.15
N ALA A 153 -8.94 -15.54 -16.83
CA ALA A 153 -8.06 -16.46 -16.12
C ALA A 153 -8.71 -17.83 -15.81
N ASN A 154 -9.91 -18.12 -16.35
CA ASN A 154 -10.69 -19.34 -16.12
C ASN A 154 -11.02 -19.59 -14.63
N HIS A 155 -11.24 -18.52 -13.87
CA HIS A 155 -11.85 -18.64 -12.55
C HIS A 155 -13.38 -18.74 -12.72
N ASP A 156 -13.92 -19.96 -12.69
CA ASP A 156 -15.37 -20.22 -12.59
C ASP A 156 -15.94 -19.43 -11.39
N PRO A 157 -17.14 -18.81 -11.43
CA PRO A 157 -17.39 -17.60 -10.65
C PRO A 157 -17.57 -17.88 -9.15
N VAL A 158 -16.44 -17.95 -8.46
CA VAL A 158 -16.32 -17.88 -7.01
C VAL A 158 -16.49 -16.43 -6.52
N PHE A 159 -16.84 -15.49 -7.40
CA PHE A 159 -16.91 -14.08 -7.09
C PHE A 159 -18.17 -13.40 -7.61
N GLU A 160 -18.53 -12.27 -7.00
CA GLU A 160 -19.70 -11.47 -7.38
C GLU A 160 -19.36 -9.98 -7.33
N VAL A 161 -19.72 -9.25 -8.38
CA VAL A 161 -19.43 -7.82 -8.52
C VAL A 161 -20.59 -6.99 -7.96
N LEU A 162 -20.28 -6.03 -7.08
CA LEU A 162 -21.24 -5.19 -6.38
C LEU A 162 -20.88 -3.71 -6.55
N ILE A 163 -21.79 -2.94 -7.16
CA ILE A 163 -21.63 -1.48 -7.27
C ILE A 163 -22.32 -0.82 -6.07
N ALA A 164 -21.54 -0.26 -5.16
CA ALA A 164 -22.05 0.43 -3.99
C ALA A 164 -21.03 1.42 -3.39
N ASP A 165 -21.54 2.49 -2.79
CA ASP A 165 -20.76 3.42 -1.97
C ASP A 165 -20.74 2.94 -0.51
N VAL A 166 -19.55 2.85 0.08
CA VAL A 166 -19.36 2.51 1.50
C VAL A 166 -19.93 3.57 2.45
N ALA A 167 -20.08 4.82 2.00
CA ALA A 167 -20.77 5.85 2.77
C ALA A 167 -22.29 5.62 2.85
N ASN A 168 -22.87 4.81 1.96
CA ASN A 168 -24.30 4.51 1.96
C ASN A 168 -24.63 3.28 2.83
N LYS A 169 -24.89 3.52 4.12
CA LYS A 169 -25.22 2.48 5.11
C LYS A 169 -26.42 1.60 4.71
N LYS A 170 -27.44 2.17 4.03
CA LYS A 170 -28.62 1.40 3.60
C LYS A 170 -28.28 0.39 2.51
N SER A 171 -27.47 0.80 1.54
CA SER A 171 -27.00 -0.08 0.46
C SER A 171 -26.07 -1.17 0.98
N LEU A 172 -25.15 -0.82 1.88
CA LEU A 172 -24.30 -1.82 2.54
C LEU A 172 -25.12 -2.84 3.33
N ARG A 173 -26.15 -2.42 4.06
CA ARG A 173 -26.99 -3.36 4.83
C ARG A 173 -27.65 -4.42 3.95
N LYS A 174 -28.23 -4.02 2.81
CA LYS A 174 -28.82 -4.97 1.85
C LYS A 174 -27.82 -6.02 1.38
N ILE A 175 -26.55 -5.63 1.22
CA ILE A 175 -25.46 -6.55 0.85
C ILE A 175 -25.16 -7.52 2.02
N PHE A 176 -25.06 -7.01 3.24
CA PHE A 176 -24.84 -7.84 4.43
C PHE A 176 -26.00 -8.83 4.67
N GLU A 177 -27.25 -8.39 4.53
CA GLU A 177 -28.44 -9.23 4.63
C GLU A 177 -28.47 -10.33 3.56
N LYS A 178 -28.13 -9.99 2.31
CA LYS A 178 -28.18 -10.93 1.19
C LYS A 178 -27.07 -11.98 1.24
N TYR A 179 -25.85 -11.58 1.57
CA TYR A 179 -24.67 -12.44 1.41
C TYR A 179 -24.07 -12.95 2.72
N ALA A 180 -24.40 -12.33 3.85
CA ALA A 180 -23.86 -12.66 5.18
C ALA A 180 -22.33 -12.89 5.15
N PRO A 181 -21.52 -11.86 4.81
CA PRO A 181 -20.08 -12.02 4.74
C PRO A 181 -19.52 -12.45 6.10
N THR A 182 -18.59 -13.41 6.11
CA THR A 182 -17.92 -13.87 7.33
C THR A 182 -16.60 -13.15 7.56
N ILE A 183 -16.03 -12.56 6.50
CA ILE A 183 -14.78 -11.81 6.51
C ILE A 183 -14.97 -10.54 5.68
N VAL A 184 -14.46 -9.41 6.17
CA VAL A 184 -14.48 -8.13 5.45
C VAL A 184 -13.06 -7.58 5.36
N PHE A 185 -12.58 -7.31 4.14
CA PHE A 185 -11.39 -6.51 3.88
C PHE A 185 -11.82 -5.11 3.43
N ASN A 186 -11.55 -4.11 4.26
CA ASN A 186 -11.85 -2.72 3.95
C ASN A 186 -10.62 -2.03 3.33
N ALA A 187 -10.60 -1.94 2.00
CA ALA A 187 -9.59 -1.20 1.22
C ALA A 187 -10.16 0.05 0.52
N ALA A 188 -11.44 0.37 0.73
CA ALA A 188 -12.08 1.57 0.21
C ALA A 188 -11.61 2.82 0.99
N ALA A 189 -10.97 3.76 0.29
CA ALA A 189 -10.62 5.06 0.84
C ALA A 189 -10.21 6.04 -0.26
N TYR A 190 -10.39 7.33 -0.01
CA TYR A 190 -9.64 8.37 -0.71
C TYR A 190 -8.24 8.51 -0.11
N LYS A 191 -7.21 8.43 -0.97
CA LYS A 191 -5.79 8.40 -0.54
C LYS A 191 -4.94 9.60 -0.96
N HIS A 192 -5.45 10.44 -1.87
CA HIS A 192 -4.66 11.53 -2.43
C HIS A 192 -4.61 12.71 -1.46
N VAL A 193 -3.45 12.89 -0.80
CA VAL A 193 -3.25 13.95 0.20
C VAL A 193 -3.69 15.34 -0.30
N PRO A 194 -3.24 15.84 -1.47
CA PRO A 194 -3.64 17.19 -1.90
C PRO A 194 -5.15 17.35 -2.07
N LEU A 195 -5.81 16.36 -2.68
CA LEU A 195 -7.26 16.40 -2.88
C LEU A 195 -8.03 16.36 -1.56
N MET A 196 -7.54 15.64 -0.55
CA MET A 196 -8.21 15.56 0.74
C MET A 196 -7.90 16.76 1.65
N GLU A 197 -6.80 17.48 1.41
CA GLU A 197 -6.57 18.79 2.03
C GLU A 197 -7.59 19.83 1.51
N GLU A 198 -7.89 19.77 0.21
CA GLU A 198 -8.87 20.65 -0.47
C GLU A 198 -10.32 20.22 -0.27
N HIS A 199 -10.58 18.93 -0.04
CA HIS A 199 -11.92 18.37 0.12
C HIS A 199 -12.04 17.49 1.37
N PRO A 200 -11.91 18.08 2.58
CA PRO A 200 -11.95 17.33 3.84
C PRO A 200 -13.28 16.60 4.08
N VAL A 201 -14.38 17.16 3.59
CA VAL A 201 -15.73 16.54 3.61
C VAL A 201 -15.71 15.13 3.02
N CYS A 202 -15.03 14.95 1.88
CA CYS A 202 -14.91 13.64 1.23
C CYS A 202 -14.13 12.63 2.09
N ALA A 203 -13.06 13.08 2.75
CA ALA A 203 -12.28 12.24 3.65
C ALA A 203 -13.11 11.81 4.87
N VAL A 204 -13.89 12.72 5.47
CA VAL A 204 -14.78 12.39 6.60
C VAL A 204 -15.85 11.40 6.15
N ARG A 205 -16.58 11.69 5.07
CA ARG A 205 -17.69 10.86 4.61
C ARG A 205 -17.26 9.43 4.25
N VAL A 206 -16.21 9.29 3.45
CA VAL A 206 -15.79 7.98 2.92
C VAL A 206 -14.83 7.28 3.87
N ASN A 207 -13.73 7.92 4.26
CA ASN A 207 -12.72 7.22 5.05
C ASN A 207 -13.22 6.94 6.46
N ILE A 208 -13.86 7.91 7.13
CA ILE A 208 -14.37 7.75 8.50
C ILE A 208 -15.77 7.11 8.46
N GLY A 209 -16.73 7.75 7.80
CA GLY A 209 -18.12 7.29 7.75
C GLY A 209 -18.29 5.93 7.11
N GLY A 210 -17.62 5.70 5.96
CA GLY A 210 -17.62 4.40 5.30
C GLY A 210 -17.01 3.28 6.15
N THR A 211 -15.89 3.56 6.84
CA THR A 211 -15.30 2.59 7.77
C THR A 211 -16.21 2.30 8.95
N LYS A 212 -16.83 3.34 9.54
CA LYS A 212 -17.81 3.18 10.62
C LYS A 212 -18.99 2.30 10.19
N ASN A 213 -19.56 2.56 9.02
CA ASN A 213 -20.68 1.77 8.48
C ASN A 213 -20.32 0.28 8.36
N LEU A 214 -19.17 -0.01 7.76
CA LEU A 214 -18.72 -1.39 7.56
C LEU A 214 -18.40 -2.09 8.88
N ALA A 215 -17.78 -1.39 9.83
CA ALA A 215 -17.46 -1.93 11.15
C ALA A 215 -18.73 -2.20 11.99
N ASP A 216 -19.67 -1.25 12.02
CA ASP A 216 -20.98 -1.40 12.68
C ASP A 216 -21.74 -2.61 12.12
N LEU A 217 -21.85 -2.70 10.79
CA LEU A 217 -22.52 -3.83 10.12
C LEU A 217 -21.80 -5.15 10.36
N SER A 218 -20.47 -5.12 10.48
CA SER A 218 -19.69 -6.32 10.77
C SER A 218 -20.01 -6.90 12.14
N VAL A 219 -20.20 -6.05 13.14
CA VAL A 219 -20.68 -6.47 14.47
C VAL A 219 -22.12 -6.97 14.40
N GLU A 220 -23.01 -6.19 13.78
CA GLU A 220 -24.46 -6.49 13.68
C GLU A 220 -24.73 -7.85 13.03
N PHE A 221 -23.97 -8.22 11.99
CA PHE A 221 -24.15 -9.47 11.24
C PHE A 221 -23.16 -10.58 11.65
N GLY A 222 -22.39 -10.38 12.73
CA GLY A 222 -21.50 -11.41 13.27
C GLY A 222 -20.34 -11.80 12.34
N VAL A 223 -19.79 -10.83 11.58
CA VAL A 223 -18.54 -11.01 10.82
C VAL A 223 -17.45 -11.48 11.78
N LYS A 224 -16.74 -12.55 11.41
CA LYS A 224 -15.69 -13.13 12.25
C LYS A 224 -14.44 -12.25 12.27
N LYS A 225 -14.03 -11.75 11.10
CA LYS A 225 -12.80 -10.97 10.91
C LYS A 225 -13.04 -9.74 10.04
N PHE A 226 -12.64 -8.58 10.55
CA PHE A 226 -12.66 -7.32 9.83
C PHE A 226 -11.23 -6.80 9.69
N VAL A 227 -10.73 -6.70 8.47
CA VAL A 227 -9.36 -6.25 8.17
C VAL A 227 -9.40 -4.86 7.56
N PHE A 228 -8.85 -3.88 8.26
CA PHE A 228 -8.77 -2.50 7.84
C PHE A 228 -7.40 -2.17 7.26
N VAL A 229 -7.37 -1.77 5.99
CA VAL A 229 -6.15 -1.29 5.33
C VAL A 229 -5.92 0.17 5.72
N SER A 230 -4.93 0.41 6.57
CA SER A 230 -4.45 1.73 6.97
C SER A 230 -3.14 2.09 6.26
N THR A 231 -2.45 3.14 6.73
CA THR A 231 -1.28 3.73 6.08
C THR A 231 -0.32 4.30 7.12
N ASP A 232 0.97 4.34 6.79
CA ASP A 232 1.99 5.13 7.51
C ASP A 232 1.57 6.59 7.78
N LYS A 233 0.78 7.22 6.91
CA LYS A 233 0.30 8.60 7.09
C LYS A 233 -0.68 8.77 8.25
N ALA A 234 -1.21 7.68 8.81
CA ALA A 234 -2.01 7.74 10.03
C ALA A 234 -1.14 7.95 11.29
N VAL A 235 0.18 7.78 11.18
CA VAL A 235 1.14 7.97 12.27
C VAL A 235 1.58 9.43 12.32
N ASN A 236 1.33 10.11 13.45
CA ASN A 236 1.62 11.54 13.65
C ASN A 236 1.16 12.37 12.42
N PRO A 237 -0.13 12.28 12.05
CA PRO A 237 -0.59 12.73 10.74
C PRO A 237 -0.36 14.23 10.58
N THR A 238 0.02 14.66 9.37
CA THR A 238 0.21 16.08 9.03
C THR A 238 -0.78 16.58 7.98
N ASN A 239 -1.76 15.74 7.64
CA ASN A 239 -2.76 15.99 6.61
C ASN A 239 -4.10 15.30 6.94
N VAL A 240 -5.18 15.85 6.40
CA VAL A 240 -6.56 15.38 6.54
C VAL A 240 -6.71 13.92 6.14
N MET A 241 -6.07 13.49 5.05
CA MET A 241 -6.16 12.09 4.59
C MET A 241 -5.62 11.12 5.66
N GLY A 242 -4.40 11.34 6.12
CA GLY A 242 -3.78 10.56 7.19
C GLY A 242 -4.59 10.59 8.47
N THR A 243 -5.07 11.78 8.87
CA THR A 243 -5.91 11.94 10.06
C THR A 243 -7.23 11.19 9.93
N SER A 244 -7.88 11.18 8.77
CA SER A 244 -9.13 10.43 8.56
C SER A 244 -8.93 8.92 8.76
N LYS A 245 -7.78 8.38 8.32
CA LYS A 245 -7.40 6.98 8.56
C LYS A 245 -7.08 6.76 10.04
N ARG A 246 -6.39 7.69 10.69
CA ARG A 246 -6.13 7.63 12.14
C ARG A 246 -7.42 7.62 12.98
N ILE A 247 -8.41 8.46 12.65
CA ILE A 247 -9.72 8.45 13.30
C ILE A 247 -10.42 7.10 13.11
N SER A 248 -10.34 6.54 11.90
CA SER A 248 -10.89 5.22 11.60
C SER A 248 -10.23 4.11 12.41
N GLU A 249 -8.92 4.18 12.62
CA GLU A 249 -8.20 3.25 13.50
C GLU A 249 -8.67 3.37 14.96
N ILE A 250 -8.79 4.61 15.48
CA ILE A 250 -9.26 4.87 16.84
C ILE A 250 -10.67 4.30 17.03
N TYR A 251 -11.55 4.49 16.05
CA TYR A 251 -12.91 3.95 16.07
C TYR A 251 -12.93 2.42 16.10
N ILE A 252 -12.18 1.78 15.21
CA ILE A 252 -12.08 0.32 15.15
C ILE A 252 -11.52 -0.24 16.46
N GLN A 253 -10.51 0.42 17.02
CA GLN A 253 -9.88 -0.01 18.28
C GLN A 253 -10.82 0.13 19.47
N SER A 254 -11.53 1.26 19.59
CA SER A 254 -12.48 1.45 20.69
C SER A 254 -13.63 0.46 20.59
N LEU A 255 -14.11 0.17 19.36
CA LEU A 255 -15.13 -0.85 19.13
C LEU A 255 -14.63 -2.25 19.50
N ALA A 256 -13.42 -2.64 19.09
CA ALA A 256 -12.83 -3.94 19.41
C ALA A 256 -12.62 -4.16 20.92
N GLN A 257 -12.47 -3.08 21.71
CA GLN A 257 -12.30 -3.12 23.16
C GLN A 257 -13.64 -3.18 23.91
N ASN A 258 -14.77 -2.95 23.22
CA ASN A 258 -16.08 -2.93 23.86
C ASN A 258 -16.54 -4.35 24.23
N LYS A 259 -17.25 -4.48 25.37
CA LYS A 259 -17.72 -5.78 25.88
C LYS A 259 -18.78 -6.36 24.96
N GLY A 260 -18.72 -7.67 24.72
CA GLY A 260 -19.69 -8.40 23.91
C GLY A 260 -19.41 -8.38 22.40
N ILE A 261 -18.37 -7.68 21.95
CA ILE A 261 -17.94 -7.70 20.56
C ILE A 261 -17.15 -8.98 20.27
N THR A 262 -17.64 -9.77 19.31
CA THR A 262 -17.01 -11.03 18.88
C THR A 262 -16.23 -10.88 17.58
N THR A 263 -16.54 -9.86 16.76
CA THR A 263 -15.81 -9.53 15.54
C THR A 263 -14.36 -9.19 15.87
N GLN A 264 -13.43 -9.93 15.28
CA GLN A 264 -12.01 -9.64 15.41
C GLN A 264 -11.64 -8.53 14.44
N PHE A 265 -11.31 -7.36 14.96
CA PHE A 265 -10.84 -6.24 14.17
C PHE A 265 -9.33 -6.25 14.04
N ILE A 266 -8.83 -6.20 12.81
CA ILE A 266 -7.41 -6.16 12.48
C ILE A 266 -7.14 -4.87 11.72
N THR A 267 -6.13 -4.11 12.13
CA THR A 267 -5.64 -2.95 11.36
C THR A 267 -4.26 -3.27 10.80
N THR A 268 -4.01 -2.93 9.53
CA THR A 268 -2.67 -3.07 8.93
C THR A 268 -2.14 -1.71 8.49
N ARG A 269 -0.94 -1.33 8.92
CA ARG A 269 -0.22 -0.13 8.48
C ARG A 269 0.98 -0.51 7.64
N PHE A 270 1.09 0.14 6.48
CA PHE A 270 2.26 0.06 5.62
C PHE A 270 2.41 1.34 4.80
N GLY A 271 3.60 1.50 4.22
CA GLY A 271 3.95 2.68 3.44
C GLY A 271 3.47 2.62 2.00
N ASN A 272 4.20 3.31 1.11
CA ASN A 272 3.83 3.37 -0.30
C ASN A 272 3.94 2.01 -0.97
N VAL A 273 3.07 1.81 -1.96
CA VAL A 273 3.07 0.63 -2.82
C VAL A 273 3.41 1.05 -4.24
N LEU A 274 4.46 0.45 -4.80
CA LEU A 274 4.94 0.72 -6.16
C LEU A 274 3.86 0.44 -7.20
N GLY A 275 3.79 1.29 -8.22
CA GLY A 275 2.86 1.13 -9.33
C GLY A 275 1.38 1.32 -8.98
N SER A 276 1.05 1.69 -7.73
CA SER A 276 -0.36 1.93 -7.36
C SER A 276 -0.95 3.13 -8.12
N ASN A 277 -2.26 3.11 -8.36
CA ASN A 277 -2.97 4.12 -9.15
C ASN A 277 -2.70 5.53 -8.62
N GLY A 278 -2.37 6.46 -9.52
CA GLY A 278 -2.07 7.85 -9.18
C GLY A 278 -0.81 8.07 -8.32
N SER A 279 0.07 7.07 -8.21
CA SER A 279 1.33 7.20 -7.47
C SER A 279 2.45 7.82 -8.31
N VAL A 280 3.60 8.07 -7.66
CA VAL A 280 4.75 8.74 -8.25
C VAL A 280 5.38 7.98 -9.43
N VAL A 281 5.35 6.65 -9.41
CA VAL A 281 5.97 5.83 -10.46
C VAL A 281 5.21 5.97 -11.79
N PRO A 282 3.88 5.72 -11.87
CA PRO A 282 3.12 5.99 -13.09
C PRO A 282 3.19 7.44 -13.56
N LEU A 283 3.31 8.41 -12.64
CA LEU A 283 3.51 9.81 -13.01
C LEU A 283 4.85 10.04 -13.71
N PHE A 284 5.93 9.47 -13.16
CA PHE A 284 7.26 9.57 -13.76
C PHE A 284 7.33 8.87 -15.12
N GLU A 285 6.71 7.70 -15.26
CA GLU A 285 6.61 7.00 -16.55
C GLU A 285 5.96 7.89 -17.61
N LYS A 286 4.78 8.45 -17.32
CA LYS A 286 4.10 9.39 -18.23
C LYS A 286 4.94 10.63 -18.54
N GLN A 287 5.60 11.20 -17.54
CA GLN A 287 6.46 12.37 -17.74
C GLN A 287 7.67 12.05 -18.62
N ILE A 288 8.30 10.89 -18.43
CA ILE A 288 9.43 10.43 -19.25
C ILE A 288 9.00 10.15 -20.67
N GLU A 289 7.86 9.46 -20.87
CA GLU A 289 7.28 9.20 -22.19
C GLU A 289 6.94 10.49 -22.95
N ALA A 290 6.51 11.53 -22.22
CA ALA A 290 6.25 12.86 -22.77
C ALA A 290 7.51 13.72 -23.00
N GLY A 291 8.71 13.23 -22.69
CA GLY A 291 9.99 13.95 -22.87
C GLY A 291 10.42 14.82 -21.67
N GLY A 292 9.70 14.76 -20.55
CA GLY A 292 9.99 15.47 -19.31
C GLY A 292 9.47 16.91 -19.25
N PRO A 293 9.84 17.68 -18.21
CA PRO A 293 10.66 17.26 -17.07
C PRO A 293 9.92 16.32 -16.12
N VAL A 294 10.67 15.47 -15.41
CA VAL A 294 10.15 14.73 -14.26
C VAL A 294 10.05 15.67 -13.05
N THR A 295 8.92 15.69 -12.37
CA THR A 295 8.67 16.62 -11.25
C THR A 295 8.85 15.93 -9.90
N VAL A 296 9.78 16.40 -9.07
CA VAL A 296 10.02 15.90 -7.72
C VAL A 296 9.70 17.01 -6.72
N THR A 297 8.97 16.71 -5.64
CA THR A 297 8.54 17.73 -4.67
C THR A 297 9.72 18.31 -3.89
N HIS A 298 10.61 17.46 -3.40
CA HIS A 298 11.82 17.89 -2.68
C HIS A 298 12.99 16.91 -2.88
N LYS A 299 14.23 17.41 -2.90
CA LYS A 299 15.43 16.59 -3.19
C LYS A 299 15.67 15.50 -2.14
N GLU A 300 15.40 15.84 -0.88
CA GLU A 300 15.59 14.94 0.28
C GLU A 300 14.36 14.10 0.64
N ILE A 301 13.26 14.20 -0.12
CA ILE A 301 12.04 13.44 0.22
C ILE A 301 12.28 11.94 0.05
N THR A 302 11.89 11.17 1.06
CA THR A 302 12.00 9.71 1.03
C THR A 302 10.66 9.04 1.30
N ARG A 303 10.47 7.85 0.73
CA ARG A 303 9.31 7.00 1.02
C ARG A 303 9.74 5.56 1.17
N TYR A 304 9.02 4.84 2.03
CA TYR A 304 9.08 3.40 2.13
C TYR A 304 8.27 2.77 1.00
N PHE A 305 8.82 1.73 0.37
CA PHE A 305 8.15 1.08 -0.75
C PHE A 305 8.09 -0.43 -0.60
N MET A 306 6.97 -0.97 -1.03
CA MET A 306 6.77 -2.38 -1.29
C MET A 306 6.05 -2.60 -2.61
N THR A 307 6.05 -3.82 -3.13
CA THR A 307 5.21 -4.17 -4.27
C THR A 307 3.76 -4.44 -3.84
N ILE A 308 2.80 -4.29 -4.75
CA ILE A 308 1.38 -4.58 -4.46
C ILE A 308 1.19 -6.03 -4.01
N PRO A 309 1.72 -7.06 -4.70
CA PRO A 309 1.51 -8.44 -4.27
C PRO A 309 2.07 -8.72 -2.88
N GLU A 310 3.26 -8.21 -2.58
CA GLU A 310 3.88 -8.38 -1.26
C GLU A 310 3.07 -7.67 -0.15
N ALA A 311 2.50 -6.49 -0.42
CA ALA A 311 1.64 -5.79 0.54
C ALA A 311 0.39 -6.61 0.85
N CYS A 312 -0.31 -7.06 -0.19
CA CYS A 312 -1.55 -7.81 -0.04
C CYS A 312 -1.32 -9.17 0.61
N GLN A 313 -0.17 -9.82 0.38
CA GLN A 313 0.22 -11.04 1.10
C GLN A 313 0.32 -10.80 2.61
N LEU A 314 1.02 -9.73 3.02
CA LEU A 314 1.09 -9.38 4.44
C LEU A 314 -0.27 -8.99 5.03
N VAL A 315 -1.13 -8.31 4.25
CA VAL A 315 -2.50 -7.99 4.69
C VAL A 315 -3.32 -9.25 4.93
N LEU A 316 -3.26 -10.22 4.02
CA LEU A 316 -3.94 -11.50 4.19
C LEU A 316 -3.42 -12.23 5.42
N GLU A 317 -2.10 -12.36 5.57
CA GLU A 317 -1.50 -13.04 6.71
C GLU A 317 -1.85 -12.36 8.05
N ALA A 318 -1.74 -11.03 8.12
CA ALA A 318 -2.12 -10.25 9.29
C ALA A 318 -3.61 -10.40 9.64
N GLY A 319 -4.49 -10.47 8.64
CA GLY A 319 -5.93 -10.66 8.87
C GLY A 319 -6.28 -11.98 9.57
N PHE A 320 -5.45 -13.01 9.38
CA PHE A 320 -5.62 -14.31 10.03
C PHE A 320 -4.69 -14.50 11.24
N MET A 321 -3.88 -13.49 11.56
CA MET A 321 -3.07 -13.44 12.77
C MET A 321 -3.85 -12.86 13.95
N GLY A 322 -3.53 -13.29 15.16
CA GLY A 322 -4.00 -12.65 16.40
C GLY A 322 -5.43 -12.98 16.81
N LYS A 323 -5.93 -12.22 17.79
CA LYS A 323 -7.22 -12.44 18.47
C LYS A 323 -8.21 -11.28 18.29
N GLY A 324 -7.81 -10.20 17.62
CA GLY A 324 -8.62 -8.99 17.42
C GLY A 324 -8.14 -7.83 18.30
N GLY A 325 -8.23 -6.62 17.75
CA GLY A 325 -7.80 -5.37 18.36
C GLY A 325 -6.36 -4.96 18.04
N GLU A 326 -5.59 -5.78 17.32
CA GLU A 326 -4.20 -5.49 16.98
C GLU A 326 -4.05 -4.49 15.81
N ILE A 327 -3.03 -3.63 15.89
CA ILE A 327 -2.48 -2.94 14.73
C ILE A 327 -1.20 -3.67 14.31
N TYR A 328 -1.20 -4.21 13.10
CA TYR A 328 -0.01 -4.76 12.48
C TYR A 328 0.71 -3.70 11.66
N VAL A 329 2.03 -3.61 11.84
CA VAL A 329 2.91 -2.71 11.11
C VAL A 329 3.90 -3.54 10.32
N PHE A 330 3.99 -3.30 9.02
CA PHE A 330 4.84 -4.09 8.14
C PHE A 330 6.26 -3.54 8.09
N ASP A 331 7.24 -4.44 8.07
CA ASP A 331 8.62 -4.09 7.77
C ASP A 331 8.74 -3.70 6.28
N MET A 332 8.97 -2.41 6.05
CA MET A 332 9.10 -1.85 4.72
C MET A 332 10.55 -1.85 4.19
N GLY A 333 11.52 -2.21 5.03
CA GLY A 333 12.94 -2.07 4.73
C GLY A 333 13.38 -0.60 4.68
N GLU A 334 14.44 -0.33 3.92
CA GLU A 334 15.06 1.00 3.84
C GLU A 334 14.24 2.00 3.01
N PRO A 335 14.12 3.26 3.46
CA PRO A 335 13.44 4.29 2.70
C PRO A 335 14.22 4.68 1.44
N ILE A 336 13.51 5.05 0.37
CA ILE A 336 14.09 5.41 -0.93
C ILE A 336 13.88 6.90 -1.19
N LYS A 337 14.97 7.60 -1.53
CA LYS A 337 14.90 8.99 -2.02
C LYS A 337 14.15 9.05 -3.36
N ILE A 338 13.09 9.85 -3.43
CA ILE A 338 12.27 9.99 -4.64
C ILE A 338 13.08 10.63 -5.78
N TYR A 339 14.01 11.53 -5.47
CA TYR A 339 14.92 12.10 -6.46
C TYR A 339 15.78 11.00 -7.13
N SER A 340 16.39 10.12 -6.33
CA SER A 340 17.18 9.00 -6.85
C SER A 340 16.30 7.99 -7.61
N LEU A 341 15.04 7.83 -7.21
CA LEU A 341 14.07 7.02 -7.94
C LEU A 341 13.83 7.60 -9.36
N ALA A 342 13.62 8.91 -9.48
CA ALA A 342 13.45 9.59 -10.77
C ALA A 342 14.66 9.37 -11.69
N GLU A 343 15.89 9.57 -11.19
CA GLU A 343 17.12 9.35 -11.97
C GLU A 343 17.24 7.91 -12.47
N LYS A 344 16.89 6.94 -11.62
CA LYS A 344 16.88 5.51 -11.99
C LYS A 344 15.85 5.21 -13.06
N MET A 345 14.63 5.74 -12.94
CA MET A 345 13.56 5.52 -13.93
C MET A 345 13.91 6.12 -15.30
N ILE A 346 14.48 7.33 -15.33
CA ILE A 346 14.99 7.94 -16.57
C ILE A 346 16.05 7.04 -17.22
N SER A 347 17.00 6.56 -16.42
CA SER A 347 18.09 5.68 -16.89
C SER A 347 17.57 4.34 -17.41
N LEU A 348 16.63 3.71 -16.71
CA LEU A 348 16.01 2.45 -17.13
C LEU A 348 15.17 2.60 -18.40
N SER A 349 14.67 3.80 -18.65
CA SER A 349 13.95 4.14 -19.90
C SER A 349 14.90 4.38 -21.08
N GLY A 350 16.22 4.31 -20.86
CA GLY A 350 17.24 4.49 -21.90
C GLY A 350 17.71 5.92 -22.11
N TYR A 351 17.31 6.85 -21.23
CA TYR A 351 17.67 8.26 -21.28
C TYR A 351 18.74 8.60 -20.23
N ILE A 352 19.51 9.66 -20.47
CA ILE A 352 20.50 10.19 -19.52
C ILE A 352 19.84 11.26 -18.65
N PRO A 353 19.74 11.07 -17.32
CA PRO A 353 19.22 12.07 -16.39
C PRO A 353 19.93 13.41 -16.54
N HIS A 354 19.16 14.50 -16.50
CA HIS A 354 19.62 15.90 -16.64
C HIS A 354 20.15 16.31 -18.01
N LYS A 355 20.36 15.36 -18.92
CA LYS A 355 20.74 15.63 -20.32
C LYS A 355 19.55 15.45 -21.25
N ASP A 356 18.98 14.25 -21.28
CA ASP A 356 17.86 13.91 -22.17
C ASP A 356 16.52 14.23 -21.50
N VAL A 357 16.41 13.99 -20.19
CA VAL A 357 15.22 14.30 -19.37
C VAL A 357 15.64 15.06 -18.11
N LYS A 358 15.12 16.28 -17.95
CA LYS A 358 15.38 17.12 -16.77
C LYS A 358 14.54 16.69 -15.56
N ILE A 359 15.06 16.89 -14.35
CA ILE A 359 14.30 16.76 -13.10
C ILE A 359 14.06 18.16 -12.52
N ARG A 360 12.79 18.54 -12.33
CA ARG A 360 12.40 19.84 -11.76
C ARG A 360 11.92 19.66 -10.32
N ILE A 361 12.45 20.47 -9.40
CA ILE A 361 11.94 20.55 -8.03
C ILE A 361 10.72 21.48 -7.99
N THR A 362 9.60 21.01 -7.45
CA THR A 362 8.33 21.77 -7.42
C THR A 362 7.95 22.32 -6.05
N GLY A 363 8.67 21.92 -4.99
CA GLY A 363 8.29 22.23 -3.61
C GLY A 363 7.38 21.15 -3.01
N LEU A 364 7.36 21.10 -1.67
CA LEU A 364 6.45 20.23 -0.92
C LEU A 364 5.01 20.71 -1.09
N ARG A 365 4.08 19.76 -1.18
CA ARG A 365 2.65 20.05 -1.27
C ARG A 365 2.04 20.26 0.13
N PRO A 366 0.84 20.84 0.23
CA PRO A 366 0.12 20.91 1.49
C PRO A 366 -0.07 19.53 2.13
N GLY A 367 0.21 19.46 3.42
CA GLY A 367 0.08 18.24 4.23
C GLY A 367 1.18 17.19 4.03
N GLU A 368 2.12 17.41 3.10
CA GLU A 368 3.13 16.42 2.73
C GLU A 368 4.32 16.38 3.72
N LYS A 369 4.69 15.18 4.18
CA LYS A 369 5.89 14.97 4.99
C LYS A 369 7.14 14.82 4.14
N LEU A 370 8.27 15.31 4.65
CA LEU A 370 9.58 15.03 4.05
C LEU A 370 10.00 13.56 4.27
N TYR A 371 9.74 13.05 5.48
CA TYR A 371 10.02 11.68 5.92
C TYR A 371 8.75 11.10 6.52
N GLU A 372 8.37 9.89 6.10
CA GLU A 372 7.25 9.17 6.72
C GLU A 372 7.75 8.37 7.92
N GLU A 373 6.85 8.12 8.88
CA GLU A 373 7.11 7.34 10.07
C GLU A 373 6.24 6.08 10.02
N LEU A 374 6.80 4.91 10.38
CA LEU A 374 6.01 3.67 10.46
C LEU A 374 5.36 3.47 11.83
N LEU A 375 5.89 4.12 12.87
CA LEU A 375 5.49 3.98 14.27
C LEU A 375 5.53 5.34 14.95
N ASN A 376 4.60 5.56 15.88
CA ASN A 376 4.66 6.73 16.75
C ASN A 376 5.74 6.50 17.82
N ASN A 377 6.45 7.54 18.24
CA ASN A 377 7.42 7.50 19.35
C ASN A 377 6.84 6.96 20.67
N LYS A 378 5.50 7.01 20.84
CA LYS A 378 4.79 6.46 22.01
C LYS A 378 4.33 5.01 21.85
N GLU A 379 4.43 4.43 20.64
CA GLU A 379 3.99 3.06 20.36
C GLU A 379 5.13 2.07 20.67
N HIS A 380 4.85 1.12 21.54
CA HIS A 380 5.73 -0.03 21.73
C HIS A 380 5.36 -1.11 20.70
N VAL A 381 6.38 -1.71 20.08
CA VAL A 381 6.19 -2.83 19.16
C VAL A 381 6.48 -4.17 19.83
N LEU A 382 5.69 -5.17 19.46
CA LEU A 382 5.93 -6.57 19.78
C LEU A 382 6.23 -7.35 18.49
N PRO A 383 7.17 -8.31 18.52
CA PRO A 383 7.39 -9.19 17.38
C PRO A 383 6.20 -10.14 17.18
N THR A 384 6.07 -10.67 15.98
CA THR A 384 5.16 -11.79 15.67
C THR A 384 5.98 -13.01 15.22
N TYR A 385 5.32 -14.11 14.88
CA TYR A 385 6.02 -15.25 14.27
C TYR A 385 6.59 -14.92 12.88
N ASN A 386 6.05 -13.90 12.21
CA ASN A 386 6.55 -13.40 10.94
C ASN A 386 7.38 -12.15 11.19
N GLU A 387 8.68 -12.21 10.93
CA GLU A 387 9.62 -11.11 11.16
C GLU A 387 9.28 -9.83 10.38
N LYS A 388 8.43 -9.93 9.33
CA LYS A 388 7.96 -8.79 8.53
C LYS A 388 6.70 -8.14 9.06
N ILE A 389 6.13 -8.66 10.14
CA ILE A 389 4.91 -8.14 10.78
C ILE A 389 5.20 -7.89 12.25
N LEU A 390 5.03 -6.65 12.68
CA LEU A 390 5.11 -6.22 14.07
C LEU A 390 3.72 -5.85 14.59
N ILE A 391 3.48 -5.97 15.89
CA ILE A 391 2.26 -5.46 16.54
C ILE A 391 2.57 -4.15 17.24
N ALA A 392 1.90 -3.07 16.88
CA ALA A 392 1.93 -1.83 17.65
C ALA A 392 0.92 -1.93 18.81
N LYS A 393 1.37 -1.63 20.04
CA LYS A 393 0.49 -1.56 21.20
C LYS A 393 -0.37 -0.30 21.15
N ASN A 394 -1.67 -0.49 21.32
CA ASN A 394 -2.67 0.57 21.22
C ASN A 394 -2.92 1.26 22.55
N GLN A 395 -3.39 2.49 22.46
CA GLN A 395 -4.00 3.18 23.60
C GLN A 395 -5.45 2.73 23.76
N LYS A 396 -5.95 2.77 24.99
CA LYS A 396 -7.36 2.50 25.27
C LYS A 396 -8.16 3.76 25.01
N HIS A 397 -9.27 3.60 24.29
CA HIS A 397 -10.20 4.68 24.00
C HIS A 397 -11.60 4.25 24.44
N ASP A 398 -12.32 5.15 25.08
CA ASP A 398 -13.71 4.91 25.45
C ASP A 398 -14.59 4.90 24.19
N TYR A 399 -15.29 3.80 23.95
CA TYR A 399 -16.09 3.62 22.74
C TYR A 399 -17.22 4.66 22.64
N ASP A 400 -17.92 4.96 23.73
CA ASP A 400 -19.09 5.83 23.70
C ASP A 400 -18.70 7.27 23.39
N ILE A 401 -17.59 7.74 23.99
CA ILE A 401 -17.02 9.06 23.70
C ILE A 401 -16.60 9.17 22.23
N ILE A 402 -15.83 8.20 21.74
CA ILE A 402 -15.34 8.20 20.34
C ILE A 402 -16.50 8.08 19.36
N ASN A 403 -17.43 7.16 19.59
CA ASN A 403 -18.57 6.94 18.73
C ASN A 403 -19.46 8.18 18.65
N LYS A 404 -19.71 8.87 19.77
CA LYS A 404 -20.47 10.12 19.79
C LYS A 404 -19.76 11.22 19.01
N ALA A 405 -18.46 11.41 19.23
CA ALA A 405 -17.68 12.43 18.51
C ALA A 405 -17.67 12.19 17.00
N ILE A 406 -17.46 10.95 16.57
CA ILE A 406 -17.44 10.56 15.16
C ILE A 406 -18.84 10.66 14.53
N SER A 407 -19.88 10.20 15.22
CA SER A 407 -21.26 10.28 14.69
C SER A 407 -21.67 11.73 14.50
N ASN A 408 -21.41 12.60 15.48
CA ASN A 408 -21.65 14.04 15.35
C ASN A 408 -20.87 14.64 14.17
N MET A 409 -19.61 14.25 13.95
CA MET A 409 -18.79 14.73 12.83
C MET A 409 -19.37 14.29 11.48
N ILE A 410 -19.89 13.06 11.38
CA ILE A 410 -20.51 12.52 10.16
C ILE A 410 -21.85 13.21 9.89
N ASP A 411 -22.68 13.38 10.92
CA ASP A 411 -24.01 13.97 10.80
C ASP A 411 -23.94 15.44 10.36
N LEU A 412 -22.94 16.18 10.85
CA LEU A 412 -22.74 17.59 10.53
C LEU A 412 -21.92 17.83 9.26
N VAL A 413 -21.47 16.78 8.56
CA VAL A 413 -20.45 16.90 7.51
C VAL A 413 -20.84 17.80 6.33
N ASP A 414 -22.14 17.91 6.05
CA ASP A 414 -22.70 18.75 4.98
C ASP A 414 -23.17 20.13 5.46
N ASP A 415 -23.28 20.33 6.77
CA ASP A 415 -23.91 21.53 7.37
C ASP A 415 -22.89 22.51 7.98
N VAL A 416 -21.62 22.12 8.09
CA VAL A 416 -20.58 22.91 8.75
C VAL A 416 -19.43 23.26 7.82
N SER A 417 -18.66 24.28 8.19
CA SER A 417 -17.50 24.69 7.40
C SER A 417 -16.38 23.64 7.46
N GLU A 418 -15.57 23.58 6.40
CA GLU A 418 -14.38 22.72 6.35
C GLU A 418 -13.42 22.97 7.53
N GLN A 419 -13.30 24.23 7.97
CA GLN A 419 -12.49 24.61 9.12
C GLN A 419 -13.02 23.97 10.41
N TYR A 420 -14.34 23.95 10.60
CA TYR A 420 -14.95 23.29 11.74
C TYR A 420 -14.72 21.78 11.72
N LEU A 421 -14.83 21.13 10.55
CA LEU A 421 -14.53 19.70 10.40
C LEU A 421 -13.08 19.39 10.76
N VAL A 422 -12.13 20.13 10.21
CA VAL A 422 -10.71 19.91 10.47
C VAL A 422 -10.36 20.19 11.94
N SER A 423 -10.96 21.21 12.56
CA SER A 423 -10.84 21.45 14.01
C SER A 423 -11.39 20.29 14.83
N SER A 424 -12.51 19.71 14.42
CA SER A 424 -13.09 18.52 15.08
C SER A 424 -12.18 17.30 14.94
N MET A 425 -11.56 17.11 13.76
CA MET A 425 -10.56 16.07 13.54
C MET A 425 -9.33 16.25 14.44
N LYS A 426 -8.84 17.49 14.60
CA LYS A 426 -7.72 17.81 15.50
C LYS A 426 -8.07 17.61 16.97
N ALA A 427 -9.31 17.88 17.38
CA ALA A 427 -9.76 17.62 18.74
C ALA A 427 -9.75 16.11 19.05
N LEU A 428 -10.14 15.28 18.08
CA LEU A 428 -10.14 13.82 18.21
C LEU A 428 -8.75 13.19 18.08
N VAL A 429 -7.85 13.83 17.31
CA VAL A 429 -6.47 13.39 17.08
C VAL A 429 -5.51 14.52 17.43
N PRO A 430 -5.14 14.69 18.72
CA PRO A 430 -4.29 15.79 19.17
C PRO A 430 -2.88 15.78 18.55
N GLU A 431 -2.42 14.62 18.07
CA GLU A 431 -1.16 14.50 17.32
C GLU A 431 -1.26 14.97 15.85
N PHE A 432 -2.43 15.42 15.38
CA PHE A 432 -2.60 15.97 14.03
C PHE A 432 -2.10 17.42 13.93
N ILE A 433 -0.84 17.58 13.55
CA ILE A 433 -0.19 18.87 13.32
C ILE A 433 -0.02 19.11 11.83
N SER A 434 -0.75 20.07 11.27
CA SER A 434 -0.77 20.30 9.83
C SER A 434 0.57 20.86 9.32
N ASN A 435 1.07 20.35 8.20
CA ASN A 435 2.34 20.82 7.61
C ASN A 435 2.12 21.49 6.25
N ASN A 436 2.66 22.70 6.04
CA ASN A 436 2.53 23.46 4.78
C ASN A 436 1.07 23.59 4.28
N SER A 437 0.11 23.65 5.19
CA SER A 437 -1.33 23.57 4.88
C SER A 437 -2.08 24.77 5.45
N VAL A 438 -3.18 25.16 4.80
CA VAL A 438 -4.10 26.19 5.29
C VAL A 438 -4.68 25.85 6.67
N HIS A 439 -4.67 24.57 7.03
CA HIS A 439 -5.16 24.05 8.29
C HIS A 439 -4.17 24.24 9.46
N SER A 440 -2.93 24.66 9.20
CA SER A 440 -1.94 24.92 10.26
C SER A 440 -2.34 26.06 11.21
N LYS A 441 -3.23 26.96 10.78
CA LYS A 441 -3.81 27.99 11.66
C LYS A 441 -4.62 27.38 12.82
N LEU A 442 -5.19 26.20 12.60
CA LEU A 442 -6.02 25.48 13.58
C LEU A 442 -5.17 24.71 14.59
N ASP A 443 -3.86 24.53 14.37
CA ASP A 443 -2.97 23.78 15.27
C ASP A 443 -2.87 24.43 16.67
N LYS A 444 -3.11 25.75 16.77
CA LYS A 444 -3.03 26.52 18.02
C LYS A 444 -4.39 26.73 18.68
N GLU A 445 -5.48 26.62 17.93
CA GLU A 445 -6.84 26.95 18.38
C GLU A 445 -7.52 25.78 19.13
N VAL A 446 -7.04 24.55 18.93
CA VAL A 446 -7.67 23.35 19.48
C VAL A 446 -7.22 23.10 20.92
N ARG A 447 -7.73 23.95 21.81
CA ARG A 447 -8.03 23.60 23.22
C ARG A 447 -9.53 23.74 23.45
N LEU A 448 -10.36 23.16 22.56
CA LEU A 448 -11.75 22.93 22.92
C LEU A 448 -11.76 21.83 23.99
N PRO A 449 -12.38 22.04 25.15
CA PRO A 449 -12.46 21.00 26.17
C PRO A 449 -13.29 19.86 25.59
N LEU A 450 -12.64 18.74 25.28
CA LEU A 450 -13.33 17.46 25.28
C LEU A 450 -14.00 17.35 26.64
N VAL A 451 -15.33 17.22 26.59
CA VAL A 451 -16.26 16.97 27.70
C VAL A 451 -15.54 16.36 28.90
N ALA A 452 -15.56 17.12 30.00
CA ALA A 452 -15.05 16.80 31.34
C ALA A 452 -14.36 15.43 31.49
N GLN A 453 -13.04 15.45 31.68
CA GLN A 453 -12.34 14.36 32.33
C GLN A 453 -13.00 14.14 33.70
N THR A 454 -13.86 13.13 33.83
CA THR A 454 -14.16 12.55 35.13
C THR A 454 -12.91 11.83 35.59
N SER A 455 -12.12 12.54 36.40
CA SER A 455 -11.20 11.93 37.34
C SER A 455 -11.98 10.94 38.19
N VAL A 456 -11.69 9.65 38.05
CA VAL A 456 -12.05 8.67 39.07
C VAL A 456 -10.77 8.37 39.83
N ALA A 457 -10.83 8.69 41.12
CA ALA A 457 -9.83 8.41 42.14
C ALA A 457 -9.61 6.91 42.35
#